data_AF-A0A520HNN6-F1
#
_entry.id   AF-A0A520HNN6-F1
#
_cell.length_a   1.000
_cell.length_b   1.000
_cell.length_c   1.000
_cell.angle_alpha   90.00
_cell.angle_beta   90.00
_cell.angle_gamma   90.00
#
_symmetry.space_group_name_H-M   'P 1'
#
loop_
_entity.id
_entity.type
_entity.pdbx_description
1 polymer ?
#
loop_
_entity_poly.entity_id
_entity_poly.type
_entity_poly.pdbx_seq_one_letter_code
_entity_poly.pdbx_strand_id
1 'polypeptide(L)'
;MSGAPPRRAKRPAKRPAGGTAEASTAAYVERILALSAEERAELLRGLSAPQRRTLNDAWFLWAHPGQLAPPGDWRVWLIRAGRGFGKTRAGAEWVSEIARSMPGARIALVGATIDD
;
A
#
# COMPACT_ATOMS: atom_id res chain seq x y z
N MET A 1 -16.34 31.42 -21.48
CA MET A 1 -15.18 30.51 -21.59
C MET A 1 -14.10 30.98 -20.63
N SER A 2 -13.86 30.25 -19.53
CA SER A 2 -12.55 30.11 -18.86
C SER A 2 -12.76 29.19 -17.66
N GLY A 3 -12.60 27.88 -17.89
CA GLY A 3 -12.55 26.91 -16.79
C GLY A 3 -11.17 26.99 -16.17
N ALA A 4 -11.07 27.45 -14.93
CA ALA A 4 -9.84 27.36 -14.17
C ALA A 4 -9.34 25.91 -14.20
N PRO A 5 -8.05 25.65 -14.48
CA PRO A 5 -7.52 24.30 -14.53
C PRO A 5 -7.73 23.62 -13.17
N PRO A 6 -8.04 22.31 -13.13
CA PRO A 6 -8.19 21.60 -11.86
C PRO A 6 -6.90 21.74 -11.07
N ARG A 7 -7.02 22.21 -9.82
CA ARG A 7 -5.90 22.35 -8.89
C ARG A 7 -5.16 21.01 -8.82
N ARG A 8 -3.92 20.98 -9.31
CA ARG A 8 -3.00 19.85 -9.16
C ARG A 8 -2.94 19.48 -7.68
N ALA A 9 -3.41 18.29 -7.34
CA ALA A 9 -3.19 17.69 -6.04
C ALA A 9 -1.67 17.70 -5.76
N LYS A 10 -1.24 18.42 -4.72
CA LYS A 10 0.16 18.40 -4.29
C LYS A 10 0.48 16.99 -3.80
N ARG A 11 1.51 16.38 -4.40
CA ARG A 11 2.00 15.01 -4.16
C ARG A 11 1.97 14.56 -2.69
N PRO A 12 1.70 13.28 -2.40
CA PRO A 12 2.24 12.67 -1.19
C PRO A 12 3.75 12.88 -1.19
N ALA A 13 4.27 13.40 -0.07
CA ALA A 13 5.68 13.68 0.10
C ALA A 13 6.52 12.44 -0.25
N LYS A 14 7.69 12.65 -0.88
CA LYS A 14 8.75 11.64 -0.89
C LYS A 14 8.96 11.25 0.57
N ARG A 15 8.87 9.94 0.88
CA ARG A 15 9.04 9.42 2.25
C ARG A 15 10.28 10.08 2.86
N PRO A 16 10.20 10.68 4.06
CA PRO A 16 11.43 11.07 4.75
C PRO A 16 12.28 9.81 4.84
N ALA A 17 13.56 9.90 4.47
CA ALA A 17 14.50 8.81 4.70
C ALA A 17 14.55 8.59 6.22
N GLY A 18 13.84 7.58 6.70
CA GLY A 18 13.72 7.27 8.11
C GLY A 18 14.98 6.55 8.57
N GLY A 19 15.59 7.04 9.65
CA GLY A 19 16.76 6.44 10.27
C GLY A 19 16.51 5.03 10.86
N THR A 20 17.46 4.60 11.68
CA THR A 20 17.64 3.30 12.37
C THR A 20 16.40 2.43 12.66
N ALA A 21 15.22 3.01 12.95
CA ALA A 21 13.97 2.29 13.17
C ALA A 21 13.37 1.62 11.90
N GLU A 22 13.46 2.24 10.71
CA GLU A 22 12.96 1.63 9.46
C GLU A 22 13.82 0.42 9.05
N ALA A 23 15.14 0.51 9.26
CA ALA A 23 16.07 -0.60 9.06
C ALA A 23 15.77 -1.78 10.00
N SER A 24 15.34 -1.49 11.22
CA SER A 24 14.92 -2.50 12.21
C SER A 24 13.64 -3.23 11.78
N THR A 25 12.62 -2.51 11.31
CA THR A 25 11.35 -3.11 10.85
C THR A 25 11.54 -4.02 9.64
N ALA A 26 12.34 -3.60 8.65
CA ALA A 26 12.64 -4.42 7.48
C ALA A 26 13.35 -5.74 7.90
N ALA A 27 14.31 -5.67 8.82
CA ALA A 27 14.99 -6.86 9.34
C ALA A 27 14.05 -7.84 10.07
N TYR A 28 13.03 -7.33 10.79
CA TYR A 28 12.02 -8.19 11.42
C TYR A 28 11.14 -8.89 10.38
N VAL A 29 10.74 -8.19 9.30
CA VAL A 29 9.96 -8.79 8.22
C VAL A 29 10.77 -9.88 7.52
N GLU A 30 12.04 -9.64 7.19
CA GLU A 30 12.92 -10.65 6.60
C GLU A 30 13.03 -11.90 7.49
N ARG A 31 13.17 -11.71 8.81
CA ARG A 31 13.18 -12.83 9.76
C ARG A 31 11.87 -13.60 9.76
N ILE A 32 10.73 -12.93 9.71
CA ILE A 32 9.41 -13.58 9.62
C ILE A 32 9.26 -14.32 8.28
N LEU A 33 9.77 -13.74 7.19
CA LEU A 33 9.78 -14.34 5.85
C LEU A 33 10.79 -15.49 5.70
N ALA A 34 11.69 -15.69 6.66
CA ALA A 34 12.61 -16.83 6.70
C ALA A 34 12.05 -18.04 7.48
N LEU A 35 11.01 -17.84 8.31
CA LEU A 35 10.36 -18.90 9.07
C LEU A 35 9.67 -19.92 8.16
N SER A 36 9.50 -21.16 8.64
CA SER A 36 8.64 -22.17 7.99
C SER A 36 7.18 -21.73 7.96
N ALA A 37 6.34 -22.40 7.17
CA ALA A 37 4.92 -22.09 7.13
C ALA A 37 4.26 -22.30 8.50
N GLU A 38 4.67 -23.35 9.22
CA GLU A 38 4.19 -23.72 10.54
C GLU A 38 4.59 -22.68 11.59
N GLU A 39 5.86 -22.25 11.58
CA GLU A 39 6.39 -21.24 12.49
C GLU A 39 5.73 -19.87 12.25
N ARG A 40 5.51 -19.49 10.99
CA ARG A 40 4.75 -18.27 10.67
C ARG A 40 3.33 -18.35 11.20
N ALA A 41 2.65 -19.48 11.00
CA ALA A 41 1.29 -19.65 11.45
C ALA A 41 1.18 -19.53 12.98
N GLU A 42 2.13 -20.10 13.72
CA GLU A 42 2.19 -19.97 15.17
C GLU A 42 2.45 -18.54 15.63
N LEU A 43 3.42 -17.86 15.02
CA LEU A 43 3.70 -16.45 15.28
C LEU A 43 2.46 -15.58 15.05
N LEU A 44 1.77 -15.76 13.92
CA LEU A 44 0.56 -15.00 13.57
C LEU A 44 -0.61 -15.26 14.54
N ARG A 45 -0.75 -16.50 15.03
CA ARG A 45 -1.74 -16.85 16.07
C ARG A 45 -1.47 -16.09 17.37
N GLY A 46 -0.20 -15.99 17.78
CA GLY A 46 0.23 -15.28 18.98
C GLY A 46 0.08 -13.76 18.96
N LEU A 47 -0.11 -13.14 17.78
CA LEU A 47 -0.25 -11.68 17.68
C LEU A 47 -1.58 -11.19 18.29
N SER A 48 -1.49 -10.16 19.13
CA SER A 48 -2.66 -9.39 19.57
C SER A 48 -3.32 -8.66 18.40
N ALA A 49 -4.58 -8.25 18.57
CA ALA A 49 -5.31 -7.52 17.52
C ALA A 49 -4.61 -6.22 17.05
N PRO A 50 -4.02 -5.38 17.94
CA PRO A 50 -3.20 -4.25 17.52
C PRO A 50 -1.99 -4.66 16.68
N GLN A 51 -1.25 -5.70 17.08
CA GLN A 51 -0.07 -6.17 16.35
C GLN A 51 -0.43 -6.72 14.96
N ARG A 52 -1.55 -7.46 14.84
CA ARG A 52 -2.05 -7.92 13.54
C ARG A 52 -2.41 -6.76 12.61
N ARG A 53 -2.99 -5.68 13.14
CA ARG A 53 -3.27 -4.47 12.36
C ARG A 53 -1.98 -3.81 11.88
N THR A 54 -1.02 -3.61 12.78
CA THR A 54 0.30 -3.05 12.42
C THR A 54 0.98 -3.88 11.33
N LEU A 55 0.94 -5.21 11.45
CA LEU A 55 1.47 -6.09 10.41
C LEU A 55 0.72 -5.88 9.10
N ASN A 56 -0.61 -5.94 9.09
CA ASN A 56 -1.38 -5.73 7.86
C ASN A 56 -1.14 -4.35 7.21
N ASP A 57 -1.01 -3.29 8.01
CA ASP A 57 -0.72 -1.92 7.55
C ASP A 57 0.70 -1.79 6.97
N ALA A 58 1.63 -2.66 7.39
CA ALA A 58 3.00 -2.71 6.89
C ALA A 58 3.14 -3.44 5.53
N TRP A 59 2.03 -3.60 4.79
CA TRP A 59 1.97 -4.32 3.51
C TRP A 59 3.08 -3.95 2.52
N PHE A 60 3.46 -2.67 2.47
CA PHE A 60 4.51 -2.15 1.59
C PHE A 60 5.88 -2.82 1.79
N LEU A 61 6.15 -3.44 2.94
CA LEU A 61 7.41 -4.14 3.22
C LEU A 61 7.56 -5.44 2.43
N TRP A 62 6.47 -6.02 1.93
CA TRP A 62 6.48 -7.25 1.13
C TRP A 62 5.66 -7.13 -0.17
N ALA A 63 5.22 -5.93 -0.51
CA ALA A 63 4.61 -5.66 -1.81
C ALA A 63 5.66 -5.84 -2.92
N HIS A 64 5.36 -6.62 -3.94
CA HIS A 64 6.27 -6.77 -5.08
C HIS A 64 6.26 -5.47 -5.92
N PRO A 65 7.38 -5.08 -6.58
CA PRO A 65 7.49 -3.83 -7.37
C PRO A 65 6.31 -3.49 -8.28
N GLY A 66 5.71 -4.47 -8.96
CA GLY A 66 4.54 -4.25 -9.83
C GLY A 66 3.24 -3.85 -9.11
N GLN A 67 3.19 -3.96 -7.79
CA GLN A 67 2.07 -3.53 -6.95
C GLN A 67 2.27 -2.11 -6.40
N LEU A 68 3.43 -1.50 -6.66
CA LEU A 68 3.76 -0.14 -6.23
C LEU A 68 3.60 0.83 -7.40
N ALA A 69 3.13 2.03 -7.11
CA ALA A 69 3.06 3.07 -8.11
C ALA A 69 4.48 3.51 -8.51
N PRO A 70 4.78 3.68 -9.81
CA PRO A 70 6.11 4.05 -10.25
C PRO A 70 6.44 5.48 -9.81
N PRO A 71 7.72 5.81 -9.61
CA PRO A 71 8.13 7.18 -9.33
C PRO A 71 7.83 8.08 -10.54
N GLY A 72 7.51 9.35 -10.28
CA GLY A 72 7.29 10.35 -11.33
C GLY A 72 5.92 11.03 -11.24
N ASP A 73 5.58 11.75 -12.30
CA ASP A 73 4.36 12.54 -12.43
C ASP A 73 3.51 11.99 -13.58
N TRP A 74 2.81 10.89 -13.29
CA TRP A 74 1.91 10.23 -14.23
C TRP A 74 0.46 10.66 -13.98
N ARG A 75 -0.33 10.70 -15.05
CA ARG A 75 -1.79 10.94 -14.94
C ARG A 75 -2.57 9.66 -14.64
N VAL A 76 -2.05 8.53 -15.12
CA VAL A 76 -2.69 7.22 -15.00
C VAL A 76 -1.66 6.20 -14.56
N TRP A 77 -1.97 5.46 -13.51
CA TRP A 77 -1.25 4.25 -13.13
C TRP A 77 -2.12 3.04 -13.48
N LEU A 78 -1.60 2.17 -14.36
CA LEU A 78 -2.30 0.98 -14.84
C LEU A 78 -1.62 -0.28 -14.31
N ILE A 79 -2.38 -1.11 -13.58
CA ILE A 79 -1.95 -2.45 -13.18
C ILE A 79 -2.53 -3.47 -14.16
N ARG A 80 -1.72 -3.93 -15.12
CA ARG A 80 -2.10 -4.98 -16.06
C ARG A 80 -1.67 -6.34 -15.51
N ALA A 81 -2.58 -7.04 -14.82
CA ALA A 81 -2.24 -8.29 -14.14
C ALA A 81 -3.38 -9.32 -14.06
N GLY A 82 -3.00 -10.60 -13.96
CA GLY A 82 -3.90 -11.75 -13.87
C GLY A 82 -4.53 -11.98 -12.48
N ARG A 83 -5.12 -13.17 -12.28
CA ARG A 83 -5.59 -13.62 -10.95
C ARG A 83 -4.39 -13.85 -10.03
N GLY A 84 -4.60 -13.69 -8.71
CA GLY A 84 -3.54 -13.90 -7.71
C GLY A 84 -2.50 -12.78 -7.59
N PHE A 85 -2.41 -11.85 -8.54
CA PHE A 85 -1.44 -10.75 -8.48
C PHE A 85 -1.65 -9.79 -7.30
N GLY A 86 -2.85 -9.72 -6.73
CA GLY A 86 -3.15 -8.78 -5.64
C GLY A 86 -3.46 -7.35 -6.12
N LYS A 87 -3.94 -7.17 -7.36
CA LYS A 87 -4.29 -5.86 -7.93
C LYS A 87 -5.30 -5.06 -7.09
N THR A 88 -6.25 -5.75 -6.45
CA THR A 88 -7.23 -5.12 -5.55
C THR A 88 -6.57 -4.54 -4.29
N ARG A 89 -5.68 -5.31 -3.64
CA ARG A 89 -4.96 -4.83 -2.46
C ARG A 89 -4.01 -3.68 -2.82
N ALA A 90 -3.27 -3.80 -3.92
CA ALA A 90 -2.39 -2.73 -4.40
C ALA A 90 -3.15 -1.39 -4.59
N GLY A 91 -4.31 -1.43 -5.24
CA GLY A 91 -5.15 -0.23 -5.40
C GLY A 91 -5.68 0.30 -4.06
N ALA A 92 -6.14 -0.57 -3.17
CA ALA A 92 -6.66 -0.16 -1.85
C ALA A 92 -5.59 0.50 -0.97
N GLU A 93 -4.39 -0.07 -0.92
CA GLU A 93 -3.26 0.45 -0.13
C GLU A 93 -2.79 1.80 -0.69
N TRP A 94 -2.74 1.94 -2.02
CA TRP A 94 -2.42 3.22 -2.66
C TRP A 94 -3.49 4.29 -2.37
N VAL A 95 -4.78 3.96 -2.46
CA VAL A 95 -5.87 4.88 -2.12
C VAL A 95 -5.80 5.29 -0.63
N SER A 96 -5.55 4.32 0.26
CA SER A 96 -5.37 4.56 1.70
C SER A 96 -4.20 5.51 1.97
N GLU A 97 -3.06 5.32 1.29
CA GLU A 97 -1.90 6.21 1.38
C GLU A 97 -2.24 7.63 0.92
N ILE A 98 -2.93 7.78 -0.22
CA ILE A 98 -3.37 9.10 -0.72
C ILE A 98 -4.30 9.79 0.29
N ALA A 99 -5.28 9.06 0.84
CA ALA A 99 -6.21 9.62 1.82
C ALA A 99 -5.51 10.09 3.11
N ARG A 100 -4.51 9.34 3.59
CA ARG A 100 -3.74 9.65 4.81
C ARG A 100 -2.76 10.80 4.61
N SER A 101 -2.11 10.86 3.45
CA SER A 101 -1.04 11.82 3.15
C SER A 101 -1.56 13.16 2.61
N MET A 102 -2.79 13.20 2.09
CA MET A 102 -3.37 14.40 1.50
C MET A 102 -4.73 14.73 2.15
N PRO A 103 -4.72 15.53 3.23
CA PRO A 103 -5.94 16.06 3.82
C PRO A 103 -6.80 16.77 2.76
N GLY A 104 -8.05 16.36 2.63
CA GLY A 104 -8.99 16.91 1.62
C GLY A 104 -8.90 16.27 0.23
N ALA A 105 -8.19 15.15 0.07
CA ALA A 105 -8.24 14.35 -1.15
C ALA A 105 -9.69 13.97 -1.50
N ARG A 106 -10.05 14.11 -2.78
CA ARG A 106 -11.33 13.65 -3.32
C ARG A 106 -11.07 12.37 -4.10
N ILE A 107 -11.67 11.28 -3.66
CA ILE A 107 -11.41 9.95 -4.20
C ILE A 107 -12.74 9.33 -4.62
N ALA A 108 -12.81 8.87 -5.87
CA ALA A 108 -13.90 8.06 -6.38
C ALA A 108 -13.38 6.63 -6.58
N LEU A 109 -14.05 5.66 -5.96
CA LEU A 109 -13.78 4.24 -6.17
C LEU A 109 -14.91 3.66 -7.00
N VAL A 110 -14.59 3.17 -8.20
CA VAL A 110 -15.55 2.62 -9.15
C VAL A 110 -15.15 1.18 -9.44
N GLY A 111 -16.12 0.27 -9.39
CA GLY A 111 -15.94 -1.14 -9.68
C GLY A 111 -17.22 -1.72 -10.25
N ALA A 112 -17.10 -2.88 -10.89
CA ALA A 112 -18.25 -3.68 -11.28
C ALA A 112 -19.06 -4.08 -10.04
N THR A 113 -20.38 -4.17 -10.21
CA THR A 113 -21.25 -4.70 -9.17
C THR A 113 -21.19 -6.24 -9.18
N ILE A 114 -21.72 -6.88 -8.13
CA ILE A 114 -21.75 -8.35 -8.04
C ILE A 114 -22.56 -8.98 -9.19
N ASP A 115 -23.48 -8.22 -9.79
CA ASP A 115 -24.43 -8.68 -10.81
C ASP A 115 -23.95 -8.41 -12.26
N ASP A 116 -22.76 -7.80 -12.44
CA ASP A 116 -22.11 -7.57 -13.74
C ASP A 116 -21.16 -8.72 -14.14
#